data_AF-A0A9E2V1Q7-F1
#
_entry.id   AF-A0A9E2V1Q7-F1
#
_cell.length_a   1.000
_cell.length_b   1.000
_cell.length_c   1.000
_cell.angle_alpha   90.00
_cell.angle_beta   90.00
_cell.angle_gamma   90.00
#
_symmetry.space_group_name_H-M   'P 1'
#
loop_
_entity.id
_entity.type
_entity.pdbx_description
1 polymer ?
#
loop_
_entity_poly.entity_id
_entity_poly.type
_entity_poly.pdbx_seq_one_letter_code
_entity_poly.pdbx_strand_id
1 'polypeptide(L)'
;MRILRLWRNPSSWKIFRLDDRLLLILIAVIVGTFSGLAAVALNRSLIAMFEWLHHFRHYWWSFIMPAIGAALSALFLDKIVKEGAGHGVPEVIYSVSRYGGLM
;
A
#
# COMPACT_ATOMS: atom_id res chain seq x y z
N MET A 1 -29.14 -15.52 -19.35
CA MET A 1 -27.71 -15.54 -19.77
C MET A 1 -27.23 -14.21 -20.40
N ARG A 2 -27.65 -13.03 -19.89
CA ARG A 2 -27.32 -11.71 -20.48
C ARG A 2 -26.56 -10.76 -19.54
N ILE A 3 -26.58 -11.04 -18.23
CA ILE A 3 -25.94 -10.22 -17.18
C ILE A 3 -24.41 -10.32 -17.19
N LEU A 4 -23.86 -11.48 -17.58
CA LEU A 4 -22.41 -11.76 -17.50
C LEU A 4 -21.57 -11.09 -18.59
N ARG A 5 -22.18 -10.51 -19.64
CA ARG A 5 -21.43 -9.80 -20.69
C ARG A 5 -21.14 -8.33 -20.36
N LEU A 6 -21.86 -7.74 -19.40
CA LEU A 6 -21.65 -6.34 -19.01
C LEU A 6 -20.30 -6.11 -18.32
N TRP A 7 -19.72 -7.17 -17.76
CA TRP A 7 -18.41 -7.14 -17.09
C TRP A 7 -17.22 -7.27 -18.05
N ARG A 8 -17.46 -7.67 -19.31
CA ARG A 8 -16.39 -7.97 -20.27
C ARG A 8 -15.97 -6.77 -21.11
N ASN A 9 -16.70 -5.65 -21.04
CA ASN A 9 -16.45 -4.49 -21.89
C ASN A 9 -16.74 -3.17 -21.17
N PRO A 10 -15.77 -2.61 -20.42
CA PRO A 10 -15.94 -1.30 -19.77
C PRO A 10 -16.16 -0.14 -20.77
N SER A 11 -15.93 -0.34 -22.07
CA SER A 11 -16.07 0.72 -23.09
C SER A 11 -17.51 1.09 -23.46
N SER A 12 -18.54 0.37 -23.00
CA SER A 12 -19.94 0.74 -23.30
C SER A 12 -20.56 1.69 -22.28
N TRP A 13 -19.81 2.09 -21.24
CA TRP A 13 -20.29 3.03 -20.23
C TRP A 13 -20.17 4.45 -20.79
N LYS A 14 -21.27 5.23 -20.79
CA LYS A 14 -21.31 6.61 -21.31
C LYS A 14 -20.25 7.55 -20.69
N ILE A 15 -19.67 7.14 -19.57
CA ILE A 15 -18.57 7.81 -18.85
C ILE A 15 -17.25 7.75 -19.63
N PHE A 16 -17.04 6.70 -20.45
CA PHE A 16 -15.85 6.55 -21.31
C PHE A 16 -15.88 7.45 -22.55
N ARG A 17 -16.92 8.28 -22.68
CA ARG A 17 -17.02 9.33 -23.70
C ARG A 17 -16.57 10.70 -23.19
N LEU A 18 -16.12 10.78 -21.93
CA LEU A 18 -15.46 11.96 -21.36
C LEU A 18 -13.97 11.90 -21.70
N ASP A 19 -13.33 13.06 -21.86
CA ASP A 19 -11.90 13.18 -22.15
C ASP A 19 -11.08 12.27 -21.22
N ASP A 20 -10.17 11.46 -21.78
CA ASP A 20 -9.32 10.53 -21.03
C ASP A 20 -8.61 11.20 -19.84
N ARG A 21 -8.32 12.49 -19.97
CA ARG A 21 -7.76 13.34 -18.92
C ARG A 21 -8.64 13.44 -17.68
N LEU A 22 -9.95 13.61 -17.85
CA LEU A 22 -10.89 13.74 -16.73
C LEU A 22 -11.06 12.40 -16.01
N LEU A 23 -11.06 11.29 -16.77
CA LEU A 23 -11.06 9.94 -16.20
C LEU A 23 -9.80 9.67 -15.38
N LEU A 24 -8.62 10.03 -15.90
CA LEU A 24 -7.36 9.92 -15.16
C LEU A 24 -7.34 10.78 -13.89
N ILE A 25 -7.85 12.01 -13.95
CA ILE A 25 -7.97 12.90 -12.78
C ILE A 25 -8.88 12.27 -11.73
N LEU A 26 -10.02 11.71 -12.13
CA LEU A 26 -10.96 11.07 -11.21
C LEU A 26 -10.34 9.85 -10.53
N ILE A 27 -9.64 9.00 -11.29
CA ILE A 27 -8.88 7.87 -10.72
C ILE A 27 -7.79 8.38 -9.77
N ALA A 28 -7.05 9.42 -10.12
CA ALA A 28 -6.00 9.99 -9.28
C ALA A 28 -6.55 10.53 -7.95
N VAL A 29 -7.73 11.17 -7.95
CA VAL A 29 -8.40 11.63 -6.72
C VAL A 29 -8.78 10.45 -5.83
N ILE A 30 -9.35 9.39 -6.41
CA ILE A 30 -9.71 8.18 -5.65
C ILE A 30 -8.45 7.53 -5.07
N VAL A 31 -7.45 7.22 -5.90
CA VAL A 31 -6.22 6.57 -5.44
C VAL A 31 -5.49 7.43 -4.40
N GLY A 32 -5.41 8.74 -4.61
CA GLY A 32 -4.78 9.69 -3.69
C GLY A 32 -5.48 9.75 -2.32
N THR A 33 -6.81 9.79 -2.30
CA THR A 33 -7.58 9.82 -1.03
C THR A 33 -7.41 8.52 -0.23
N PHE A 34 -7.48 7.36 -0.88
CA PHE A 34 -7.27 6.08 -0.20
C PHE A 34 -5.82 5.89 0.27
N SER A 35 -4.84 6.29 -0.54
CA SER A 35 -3.42 6.24 -0.15
C SER A 35 -3.13 7.16 1.04
N GLY A 36 -3.68 8.37 1.03
CA GLY A 36 -3.56 9.32 2.15
C GLY A 36 -4.19 8.78 3.44
N LEU A 37 -5.39 8.19 3.35
CA LEU A 37 -6.03 7.54 4.50
C LEU A 37 -5.20 6.37 5.04
N ALA A 38 -4.65 5.54 4.15
CA ALA A 38 -3.77 4.43 4.53
C ALA A 38 -2.50 4.95 5.25
N ALA A 39 -1.89 6.03 4.76
CA ALA A 39 -0.73 6.63 5.40
C ALA A 39 -1.04 7.19 6.80
N VAL A 40 -2.18 7.86 6.97
CA VAL A 40 -2.63 8.34 8.29
C VAL A 40 -2.93 7.18 9.24
N ALA A 41 -3.60 6.14 8.75
CA ALA A 41 -3.89 4.95 9.54
C ALA A 41 -2.61 4.25 10.02
N LEU A 42 -1.61 4.11 9.14
CA LEU A 42 -0.30 3.55 9.47
C LEU A 42 0.45 4.41 10.50
N ASN A 43 0.43 5.74 10.36
CA ASN A 43 1.06 6.61 11.36
C ASN A 43 0.38 6.47 12.73
N ARG A 44 -0.96 6.49 12.75
CA ARG A 44 -1.74 6.33 13.99
C ARG A 44 -1.50 4.98 14.66
N SER A 45 -1.39 3.90 13.89
CA SER A 45 -1.10 2.58 14.46
C SER A 45 0.31 2.51 15.05
N LEU A 46 1.31 3.11 14.40
CA LEU A 46 2.67 3.19 14.94
C LEU A 46 2.74 3.94 16.27
N ILE A 47 2.09 5.11 16.36
CA ILE A 47 2.04 5.89 17.61
C ILE A 47 1.33 5.09 18.70
N ALA A 48 0.18 4.48 18.38
CA ALA A 48 -0.56 3.67 19.35
C ALA A 48 0.25 2.47 19.85
N MET A 49 0.98 1.78 18.96
CA MET A 49 1.90 0.71 19.36
C MET A 49 3.03 1.23 20.25
N PHE A 50 3.60 2.38 19.93
CA PHE A 50 4.69 2.97 20.72
C PHE A 50 4.24 3.33 22.14
N GLU A 51 3.07 3.98 22.28
CA GLU A 51 2.46 4.31 23.57
C GLU A 51 2.13 3.05 24.39
N TRP A 52 1.61 2.01 23.73
CA TRP A 52 1.34 0.73 24.40
C TRP A 52 2.64 0.08 24.90
N LEU A 53 3.71 0.18 24.11
CA LEU A 53 5.02 -0.37 24.46
C LEU A 53 5.80 0.48 25.47
N HIS A 54 5.45 1.76 25.62
CA HIS A 54 6.14 2.69 26.52
C HIS A 54 6.12 2.21 27.98
N HIS A 55 5.04 1.55 28.40
CA HIS A 55 4.91 0.95 29.74
C HIS A 55 5.97 -0.13 30.02
N PHE A 56 6.47 -0.81 28.97
CA PHE A 56 7.49 -1.85 29.08
C PHE A 56 8.92 -1.31 28.98
N ARG A 57 9.10 0.00 28.79
CA ARG A 57 10.42 0.63 28.62
C ARG A 57 11.22 0.76 29.91
N HIS A 58 10.57 0.64 31.07
CA HIS A 58 11.23 0.68 32.38
C HIS A 58 12.03 -0.58 32.72
N TYR A 59 11.90 -1.65 31.94
CA TYR A 59 12.64 -2.89 32.14
C TYR A 59 14.00 -2.85 31.44
N TRP A 60 15.03 -3.40 32.10
CA TRP A 60 16.42 -3.42 31.61
C TRP A 60 16.58 -4.13 30.25
N TRP A 61 15.65 -5.03 29.91
CA TRP A 61 15.63 -5.80 28.65
C TRP A 61 14.97 -5.05 27.47
N SER A 62 14.52 -3.80 27.65
CA SER A 62 13.76 -3.06 26.64
C SER A 62 14.48 -2.91 25.28
N PHE A 63 15.82 -2.97 25.27
CA PHE A 63 16.62 -2.89 24.04
C PHE A 63 16.38 -4.03 23.03
N ILE A 64 15.77 -5.15 23.46
CA ILE A 64 15.48 -6.30 22.60
C ILE A 64 14.17 -6.15 21.84
N MET A 65 13.26 -5.27 22.30
CA MET A 65 11.97 -5.05 21.64
C MET A 65 12.11 -4.56 20.18
N PRO A 66 12.98 -3.59 19.85
CA PRO A 66 13.23 -3.19 18.46
C PRO A 66 13.80 -4.34 17.61
N ALA A 67 14.68 -5.18 18.20
CA ALA A 67 15.28 -6.31 17.49
C ALA A 67 14.23 -7.37 17.13
N ILE A 68 13.34 -7.71 18.07
CA ILE A 68 12.21 -8.63 17.84
C ILE A 68 11.25 -8.04 16.80
N GLY A 69 10.93 -6.75 16.92
CA GLY A 69 10.07 -6.05 15.95
C GLY A 69 10.64 -6.14 14.52
N ALA A 70 11.92 -5.83 14.35
CA ALA A 70 12.60 -5.93 13.05
C ALA A 70 12.63 -7.37 12.52
N ALA A 71 12.91 -8.36 13.37
CA ALA A 71 12.92 -9.77 12.98
C ALA A 71 11.52 -10.25 12.53
N LEU A 72 10.46 -9.86 13.26
CA LEU A 72 9.09 -10.16 12.88
C LEU A 72 8.69 -9.48 11.57
N SER A 73 9.07 -8.22 11.37
CA SER A 73 8.85 -7.52 10.10
C SER A 73 9.55 -8.22 8.94
N ALA A 74 10.82 -8.64 9.11
CA ALA A 74 11.56 -9.36 8.08
C ALA A 74 10.90 -10.70 7.73
N LEU A 75 10.47 -11.47 8.73
CA LEU A 75 9.75 -12.72 8.51
C LEU A 75 8.39 -12.51 7.83
N PHE A 76 7.67 -11.44 8.19
CA PHE A 76 6.41 -11.09 7.55
C PHE A 76 6.59 -10.75 6.07
N LEU A 77 7.59 -9.91 5.74
CA LEU A 77 7.91 -9.59 4.34
C LEU A 77 8.29 -10.86 3.55
N ASP A 78 9.17 -11.70 4.09
CA ASP A 78 9.65 -12.90 3.38
C ASP A 78 8.55 -13.97 3.20
N LYS A 79 7.77 -14.26 4.24
CA LYS A 79 6.85 -15.41 4.25
C LYS A 79 5.44 -15.09 3.76
N ILE A 80 4.93 -13.89 4.06
CA ILE A 80 3.54 -13.53 3.78
C ILE A 80 3.46 -12.67 2.52
N VAL A 81 4.22 -11.57 2.48
CA VAL A 81 4.22 -10.66 1.34
C VAL A 81 5.01 -11.23 0.17
N LYS A 82 6.03 -12.06 0.45
CA LYS A 82 6.98 -12.61 -0.52
C LYS A 82 7.68 -11.51 -1.32
N GLU A 83 7.83 -10.34 -0.73
CA GLU A 83 8.62 -9.24 -1.28
C GLU A 83 10.07 -9.42 -0.85
N GLY A 84 11.01 -9.20 -1.77
CA GLY A 84 12.43 -9.12 -1.43
C GLY A 84 12.71 -7.90 -0.54
N ALA A 85 13.95 -7.74 -0.08
CA ALA A 85 14.39 -6.56 0.67
C ALA A 85 14.45 -5.26 -0.18
N GLY A 86 13.55 -5.11 -1.15
CA GLY A 86 13.40 -3.95 -2.00
C GLY A 86 12.84 -2.75 -1.23
N HIS A 87 13.36 -1.56 -1.50
CA HIS A 87 12.96 -0.31 -0.84
C HIS A 87 11.58 0.21 -1.27
N GLY A 88 10.78 -0.57 -2.01
CA GLY A 88 9.46 -0.22 -2.57
C GLY A 88 9.52 0.89 -3.63
N VAL A 89 10.07 2.04 -3.29
CA VAL A 89 10.20 3.23 -4.15
C VAL A 89 11.00 2.94 -5.43
N PRO A 90 12.19 2.30 -5.38
CA PRO A 90 12.95 2.02 -6.61
C PRO A 90 12.24 1.02 -7.53
N GLU A 91 11.45 0.11 -6.96
CA GLU A 91 10.73 -0.92 -7.72
C GLU A 91 9.56 -0.33 -8.49
N VAL A 92 8.83 0.61 -7.88
CA VAL A 92 7.82 1.43 -8.57
C VAL A 92 8.46 2.27 -9.68
N ILE A 93 9.59 2.92 -9.42
CA ILE A 93 10.28 3.73 -10.44
C ILE A 93 10.78 2.84 -11.59
N TYR A 94 11.32 1.66 -11.26
CA TYR A 94 11.79 0.70 -12.26
C TYR A 94 10.63 0.16 -13.11
N SER A 95 9.49 -0.18 -12.50
CA SER A 95 8.32 -0.66 -13.25
C SER A 95 7.74 0.42 -14.16
N VAL A 96 7.65 1.67 -13.69
CA VAL A 96 7.19 2.80 -14.51
C VAL A 96 8.17 3.10 -15.66
N SER A 97 9.47 3.10 -15.40
CA SER A 97 10.49 3.44 -16.42
C SER A 97 10.74 2.33 -17.44
N ARG A 98 10.71 1.06 -17.03
CA ARG A 98 11.08 -0.08 -17.90
C ARG A 98 9.88 -0.83 -18.47
N TYR A 99 8.79 -0.93 -17.71
CA TYR A 99 7.61 -1.73 -18.06
C TYR A 99 6.33 -0.90 -18.25
N GLY A 100 6.45 0.44 -18.27
CA GLY A 100 5.30 1.33 -18.45
C GLY A 100 4.29 1.29 -17.30
N GLY A 101 4.73 0.88 -16.10
CA GLY A 101 3.90 0.85 -14.89
C GLY A 101 3.28 -0.50 -14.56
N LEU A 102 3.66 -1.58 -15.27
CA LEU A 102 3.30 -2.95 -14.91
C LEU A 102 4.36 -3.51 -13.97
N MET A 103 3.95 -3.84 -12.74
CA MET A 103 4.74 -4.60 -11.77
C MET A 103 4.60 -6.10 -12.03
#